data_AF-A0A1V5GHP1-F1
#
_entry.id   AF-A0A1V5GHP1-F1
#
_cell.length_a   1.000
_cell.length_b   1.000
_cell.length_c   1.000
_cell.angle_alpha   90.00
_cell.angle_beta   90.00
_cell.angle_gamma   90.00
#
_symmetry.space_group_name_H-M   'P 1'
#
loop_
_entity.id
_entity.type
_entity.pdbx_description
1 polymer ?
#
loop_
_entity_poly.entity_id
_entity_poly.type
_entity_poly.pdbx_seq_one_letter_code
_entity_poly.pdbx_strand_id
1 'polypeptide(L)'
;MQEAMIKRAKELLADGSVNRVIGWKRGEFVYDVTPAVFDSAEELDADFVYDDFTAANVSKYLIKETKKEGKILAFLKPCDTYSFNQLIKEHRIVRENVYVIGIPGGPKLDAEKIKAKGITGILGAKNDNGTLRIETLYGEETMPYYEAVSVKCESCKSKKHMVYDELMGEEGDILQSNRFDMVEKLENMTAQERYDFWREQLSKCIRCNACRNVCPACSCEKCIFDNPDSGFENKAAVDSFEENMFHIIRAFHVAGRCTDCGECSRVCPQNIPLHLLNRKFIKDINNLYGEYQAGEDTTSRAPLTNYTTDDCEPSIVHERGVE
;
A
#
# COMPACT_ATOMS: atom_id res chain seq x y z
N MET A 1 6.85 -20.88 5.74
CA MET A 1 6.92 -19.49 6.26
C MET A 1 5.85 -19.24 7.32
N GLN A 2 4.55 -19.40 7.01
CA GLN A 2 3.46 -19.19 7.97
C GLN A 2 3.65 -19.91 9.31
N GLU A 3 3.97 -21.21 9.28
CA GLU A 3 4.20 -22.00 10.52
C GLU A 3 5.32 -21.42 11.38
N ALA A 4 6.41 -20.94 10.78
CA ALA A 4 7.52 -20.32 11.49
C ALA A 4 7.10 -18.97 12.12
N MET A 5 6.29 -18.18 11.41
CA MET A 5 5.73 -16.94 11.94
C MET A 5 4.80 -17.20 13.13
N ILE A 6 3.87 -18.15 13.02
CA ILE A 6 2.96 -18.54 14.10
C ILE A 6 3.75 -19.04 15.31
N LYS A 7 4.74 -19.91 15.09
CA LYS A 7 5.61 -20.42 16.15
C LYS A 7 6.30 -19.27 16.89
N ARG A 8 6.95 -18.35 16.17
CA ARG A 8 7.66 -17.23 16.81
C ARG A 8 6.72 -16.27 17.52
N ALA A 9 5.56 -16.01 16.95
CA ALA A 9 4.53 -15.18 17.58
C ALA A 9 4.08 -15.78 18.92
N LYS A 10 3.87 -17.09 18.98
CA LYS A 10 3.51 -17.80 20.22
C LYS A 10 4.60 -17.75 21.27
N GLU A 11 5.87 -17.90 20.89
CA GLU A 11 7.01 -17.77 21.81
C GLU A 11 7.01 -16.38 22.47
N LEU A 12 6.88 -15.31 21.67
CA LEU A 12 6.88 -13.93 22.16
C LEU A 12 5.64 -13.56 22.98
N LEU A 13 4.49 -14.20 22.71
CA LEU A 13 3.30 -14.07 23.56
C LEU A 13 3.49 -14.79 24.89
N ALA A 14 4.03 -16.00 24.87
CA ALA A 14 4.20 -16.84 26.05
C ALA A 14 5.25 -16.28 27.03
N ASP A 15 6.31 -15.64 26.53
CA ASP A 15 7.33 -15.00 27.38
C ASP A 15 6.97 -13.57 27.81
N GLY A 16 5.87 -13.01 27.30
CA GLY A 16 5.38 -11.67 27.65
C GLY A 16 6.11 -10.51 26.95
N SER A 17 7.02 -10.78 26.00
CA SER A 17 7.69 -9.76 25.19
C SER A 17 6.71 -8.92 24.39
N VAL A 18 5.61 -9.53 23.96
CA VAL A 18 4.46 -8.89 23.33
C VAL A 18 3.18 -9.43 23.95
N ASN A 19 2.10 -8.64 23.93
CA ASN A 19 0.78 -9.08 24.40
C ASN A 19 -0.24 -9.23 23.27
N ARG A 20 0.13 -8.85 22.04
CA ARG A 20 -0.73 -8.90 20.85
C ARG A 20 0.13 -9.10 19.61
N VAL A 21 -0.49 -9.59 18.54
CA VAL A 21 0.16 -9.80 17.24
C VAL A 21 -0.71 -9.19 16.15
N ILE A 22 -0.14 -8.37 15.27
CA ILE A 22 -0.80 -7.96 14.03
C ILE A 22 -0.26 -8.77 12.85
N GLY A 23 -1.18 -9.28 12.05
CA GLY A 23 -0.91 -10.04 10.83
C GLY A 23 -2.12 -9.99 9.91
N TRP A 24 -2.49 -11.15 9.36
CA TRP A 24 -3.60 -11.24 8.43
C TRP A 24 -4.47 -12.47 8.71
N LYS A 25 -5.74 -12.38 8.35
CA LYS A 25 -6.67 -13.50 8.33
C LYS A 25 -7.48 -13.50 7.04
N ARG A 26 -8.09 -14.65 6.71
CA ARG A 26 -9.04 -14.75 5.61
C ARG A 26 -10.38 -14.14 6.00
N GLY A 27 -10.97 -13.42 5.05
CA GLY A 27 -12.34 -12.95 5.08
C GLY A 27 -13.27 -14.00 4.49
N GLU A 28 -14.25 -13.55 3.70
CA GLU A 28 -15.25 -14.44 3.10
C GLU A 28 -14.66 -15.36 2.02
N PHE A 29 -13.72 -14.83 1.24
CA PHE A 29 -13.03 -15.57 0.18
C PHE A 29 -11.57 -15.83 0.54
N VAL A 30 -11.01 -16.90 -0.02
CA VAL A 30 -9.60 -17.27 0.21
C VAL A 30 -8.59 -16.22 -0.24
N TYR A 31 -8.99 -15.37 -1.19
CA TYR A 31 -8.21 -14.25 -1.70
C TYR A 31 -8.54 -12.92 -1.03
N ASP A 32 -9.54 -12.89 -0.14
CA ASP A 32 -9.86 -11.73 0.69
C ASP A 32 -9.05 -11.81 1.99
N VAL A 33 -7.78 -11.41 1.92
CA VAL A 33 -6.88 -11.40 3.07
C VAL A 33 -6.82 -10.00 3.68
N THR A 34 -7.25 -9.88 4.93
CA THR A 34 -7.38 -8.60 5.65
C THR A 34 -6.48 -8.55 6.88
N PRO A 35 -5.91 -7.37 7.22
CA PRO A 35 -5.21 -7.17 8.49
C PRO A 35 -6.07 -7.51 9.71
N ALA A 36 -5.48 -8.23 10.66
CA ALA A 36 -6.12 -8.60 11.93
C ALA A 36 -5.13 -8.55 13.09
N VAL A 37 -5.67 -8.31 14.28
CA VAL A 37 -4.94 -8.41 15.55
C VAL A 37 -5.38 -9.69 16.25
N PHE A 38 -4.42 -10.41 16.80
CA PHE A 38 -4.59 -11.67 17.51
C PHE A 38 -4.07 -11.49 18.94
N ASP A 39 -4.85 -11.93 19.91
CA ASP A 39 -4.57 -11.76 21.33
C ASP A 39 -4.11 -13.08 22.00
N SER A 40 -4.20 -14.22 21.29
CA SER A 40 -3.81 -15.53 21.85
C SER A 40 -3.14 -16.47 20.84
N ALA A 41 -2.51 -17.52 21.38
CA ALA A 41 -1.90 -18.58 20.59
C ALA A 41 -2.95 -19.40 19.81
N GLU A 42 -4.14 -19.57 20.38
CA GLU A 42 -5.26 -20.29 19.79
C GLU A 42 -5.83 -19.54 18.59
N GLU A 43 -5.98 -18.21 18.68
CA GLU A 43 -6.42 -17.38 17.55
C GLU A 43 -5.40 -17.41 16.41
N LEU A 44 -4.11 -17.43 16.72
CA LEU A 44 -3.06 -17.56 15.71
C LEU A 44 -3.14 -18.90 14.96
N ASP A 45 -3.41 -20.01 15.65
CA ASP A 45 -3.56 -21.30 14.99
C ASP A 45 -4.82 -21.38 14.12
N ALA A 46 -5.91 -20.78 14.59
CA ALA A 46 -7.19 -20.85 13.91
C ALA A 46 -7.24 -19.98 12.64
N ASP A 47 -6.75 -18.74 12.74
CA ASP A 47 -7.12 -17.69 11.80
C ASP A 47 -5.93 -17.00 11.10
N PHE A 48 -4.69 -17.16 11.61
CA PHE A 48 -3.53 -16.49 11.02
C PHE A 48 -3.20 -17.05 9.64
N VAL A 49 -3.05 -16.15 8.66
CA VAL A 49 -2.71 -16.52 7.27
C VAL A 49 -1.53 -15.71 6.76
N TYR A 50 -0.63 -16.41 6.08
CA TYR A 50 0.46 -15.82 5.30
C TYR A 50 0.71 -16.63 4.02
N ASP A 51 0.16 -16.15 2.91
CA ASP A 51 0.18 -16.79 1.60
C ASP A 51 0.39 -15.78 0.45
N ASP A 52 0.18 -16.25 -0.79
CA ASP A 52 0.34 -15.46 -2.01
C ASP A 52 -0.71 -14.33 -2.17
N PHE A 53 -1.85 -14.39 -1.46
CA PHE A 53 -2.86 -13.32 -1.44
C PHE A 53 -2.63 -12.30 -0.31
N THR A 54 -1.61 -12.51 0.52
CA THR A 54 -1.29 -11.64 1.67
C THR A 54 -0.60 -10.33 1.24
N ALA A 55 -1.35 -9.52 0.50
CA ALA A 55 -0.88 -8.26 -0.07
C ALA A 55 -1.07 -7.08 0.90
N ALA A 56 -2.09 -7.09 1.74
CA ALA A 56 -2.47 -5.91 2.54
C ALA A 56 -1.33 -5.39 3.43
N ASN A 57 -1.23 -4.07 3.55
CA ASN A 57 -0.25 -3.41 4.42
C ASN A 57 -0.84 -3.23 5.82
N VAL A 58 -0.12 -3.68 6.86
CA VAL A 58 -0.59 -3.63 8.26
C VAL A 58 -0.17 -2.36 9.01
N SER A 59 0.78 -1.58 8.48
CA SER A 59 1.40 -0.45 9.19
C SER A 59 0.39 0.62 9.65
N LYS A 60 -0.66 0.88 8.88
CA LYS A 60 -1.68 1.87 9.24
C LYS A 60 -2.40 1.51 10.55
N TYR A 61 -2.65 0.23 10.77
CA TYR A 61 -3.44 -0.23 11.91
C TYR A 61 -2.65 -0.10 13.22
N LEU A 62 -1.32 -0.09 13.14
CA LEU A 62 -0.43 0.14 14.28
C LEU A 62 -0.60 1.54 14.92
N ILE A 63 -1.15 2.52 14.20
CA ILE A 63 -1.46 3.85 14.77
C ILE A 63 -2.37 3.74 16.00
N LYS A 64 -3.37 2.84 15.95
CA LYS A 64 -4.26 2.59 17.08
C LYS A 64 -3.64 1.63 18.09
N GLU A 65 -3.02 0.56 17.59
CA GLU A 65 -2.51 -0.51 18.46
C GLU A 65 -1.35 -0.08 19.35
N THR A 66 -0.51 0.85 18.90
CA THR A 66 0.61 1.36 19.71
C THR A 66 0.20 2.31 20.84
N LYS A 67 -1.06 2.75 20.86
CA LYS A 67 -1.61 3.57 21.94
C LYS A 67 -2.26 2.73 23.05
N LYS A 68 -2.42 1.43 22.83
CA LYS A 68 -2.92 0.49 23.83
C LYS A 68 -1.78 0.05 24.75
N GLU A 69 -2.13 -0.51 25.90
CA GLU A 69 -1.16 -1.02 26.87
C GLU A 69 -0.37 -2.22 26.32
N GLY A 70 0.91 -2.29 26.65
CA GLY A 70 1.84 -3.34 26.24
C GLY A 70 2.36 -3.20 24.80
N LYS A 71 3.07 -4.24 24.34
CA LYS A 71 3.80 -4.24 23.08
C LYS A 71 3.15 -5.15 22.05
N ILE A 72 2.99 -4.68 20.82
CA ILE A 72 2.43 -5.47 19.71
C ILE A 72 3.54 -6.02 18.80
N LEU A 73 3.49 -7.30 18.47
CA LEU A 73 4.29 -7.89 17.40
C LEU A 73 3.69 -7.53 16.05
N ALA A 74 4.51 -7.06 15.11
CA ALA A 74 4.12 -6.79 13.73
C ALA A 74 5.02 -7.53 12.74
N PHE A 75 4.41 -8.38 11.90
CA PHE A 75 5.08 -8.93 10.73
C PHE A 75 5.01 -7.92 9.58
N LEU A 76 6.15 -7.40 9.13
CA LEU A 76 6.20 -6.36 8.11
C LEU A 76 6.94 -6.84 6.87
N LYS A 77 6.28 -6.76 5.71
CA LYS A 77 6.93 -6.90 4.39
C LYS A 77 7.81 -5.67 4.11
N PRO A 78 8.75 -5.70 3.15
CA PRO A 78 9.57 -4.55 2.79
C PRO A 78 8.76 -3.28 2.57
N CYS A 79 7.71 -3.34 1.75
CA CYS A 79 6.82 -2.20 1.49
C CYS A 79 6.02 -1.72 2.73
N ASP A 80 5.81 -2.59 3.72
CA ASP A 80 5.18 -2.23 4.98
C ASP A 80 6.16 -1.48 5.89
N THR A 81 7.45 -1.83 5.87
CA THR A 81 8.49 -1.14 6.66
C THR A 81 8.68 0.32 6.25
N TYR A 82 8.62 0.65 4.95
CA TYR A 82 8.62 2.04 4.50
C TYR A 82 7.42 2.82 5.08
N SER A 83 6.21 2.26 4.97
CA SER A 83 5.00 2.89 5.51
C SER A 83 5.06 3.05 7.03
N PHE A 84 5.62 2.07 7.73
CA PHE A 84 5.83 2.12 9.17
C PHE A 84 6.83 3.21 9.58
N ASN A 85 8.00 3.30 8.91
CA ASN A 85 8.96 4.39 9.14
C ASN A 85 8.36 5.76 8.85
N GLN A 86 7.58 5.89 7.78
CA GLN A 86 6.89 7.13 7.47
C GLN A 86 5.91 7.54 8.59
N LEU A 87 5.18 6.57 9.16
CA LEU A 87 4.28 6.82 10.28
C LEU A 87 5.01 7.18 11.59
N ILE A 88 6.24 6.66 11.79
CA ILE A 88 7.11 7.10 12.90
C ILE A 88 7.59 8.53 12.68
N LYS A 89 8.05 8.86 11.47
CA LYS A 89 8.47 10.20 11.07
C LYS A 89 7.36 11.25 11.30
N GLU A 90 6.11 10.84 11.15
CA GLU A 90 4.92 11.66 11.39
C GLU A 90 4.38 11.60 12.82
N HIS A 91 5.10 10.95 13.74
CA HIS A 91 4.71 10.77 15.15
C HIS A 91 3.33 10.12 15.34
N ARG A 92 2.94 9.23 14.42
CA ARG A 92 1.65 8.50 14.47
C ARG A 92 1.75 7.15 15.15
N ILE A 93 2.96 6.57 15.17
CA ILE A 93 3.28 5.28 15.79
C ILE A 93 4.30 5.52 16.90
N VAL A 94 4.05 4.89 18.05
CA VAL A 94 4.99 4.83 19.18
C VAL A 94 5.89 3.60 18.98
N ARG A 95 7.13 3.81 18.52
CA ARG A 95 8.03 2.74 18.01
C ARG A 95 8.36 1.71 19.09
N GLU A 96 8.54 2.15 20.33
CA GLU A 96 8.85 1.34 21.50
C GLU A 96 7.75 0.32 21.82
N ASN A 97 6.51 0.61 21.43
CA ASN A 97 5.35 -0.27 21.64
C ASN A 97 5.17 -1.30 20.51
N VAL A 98 6.13 -1.43 19.58
CA VAL A 98 6.08 -2.40 18.49
C VAL A 98 7.33 -3.28 18.51
N TYR A 99 7.16 -4.59 18.39
CA TYR A 99 8.23 -5.52 18.03
C TYR A 99 8.07 -5.87 16.56
N VAL A 100 9.04 -5.54 15.71
CA VAL A 100 8.93 -5.73 14.26
C VAL A 100 9.72 -6.96 13.83
N ILE A 101 9.02 -7.91 13.20
CA ILE A 101 9.65 -9.01 12.47
C ILE A 101 9.54 -8.72 10.98
N GLY A 102 10.68 -8.46 10.33
CA GLY A 102 10.77 -8.34 8.88
C GLY A 102 10.50 -9.70 8.23
N ILE A 103 9.65 -9.73 7.21
CA ILE A 103 9.29 -10.95 6.48
C ILE A 103 9.40 -10.74 4.96
N PRO A 104 9.69 -11.78 4.16
CA PRO A 104 9.88 -11.60 2.73
C PRO A 104 8.59 -11.11 2.08
N GLY A 105 8.65 -10.07 1.24
CA GLY A 105 7.45 -9.48 0.66
C GLY A 105 6.76 -10.28 -0.45
N GLY A 106 7.49 -11.17 -1.13
CA GLY A 106 7.07 -11.86 -2.36
C GLY A 106 6.93 -10.94 -3.58
N PRO A 107 6.54 -11.45 -4.75
CA PRO A 107 5.33 -10.99 -5.43
C PRO A 107 4.08 -11.53 -4.71
N LYS A 108 2.97 -10.79 -4.78
CA LYS A 108 1.64 -11.17 -4.25
C LYS A 108 0.62 -11.10 -5.36
N LEU A 109 -0.41 -11.94 -5.28
CA LEU A 109 -1.42 -12.12 -6.33
C LEU A 109 -2.58 -11.12 -6.23
N ASP A 110 -3.26 -10.95 -7.36
CA ASP A 110 -4.49 -10.19 -7.53
C ASP A 110 -5.57 -11.09 -8.11
N ALA A 111 -6.62 -11.37 -7.31
CA ALA A 111 -7.70 -12.24 -7.71
C ALA A 111 -8.51 -11.68 -8.89
N GLU A 112 -8.55 -10.36 -9.10
CA GLU A 112 -9.27 -9.77 -10.23
C GLU A 112 -8.56 -10.08 -11.56
N LYS A 113 -7.22 -10.22 -11.56
CA LYS A 113 -6.48 -10.70 -12.74
C LYS A 113 -6.78 -12.17 -13.05
N ILE A 114 -6.97 -12.99 -12.03
CA ILE A 114 -7.40 -14.39 -12.19
C ILE A 114 -8.83 -14.44 -12.77
N LYS A 115 -9.76 -13.68 -12.18
CA LYS A 115 -11.16 -13.59 -12.65
C LYS A 115 -11.27 -13.04 -14.07
N ALA A 116 -10.43 -12.09 -14.46
CA ALA A 116 -10.38 -11.54 -15.81
C ALA A 116 -10.05 -12.59 -16.89
N LYS A 117 -9.47 -13.75 -16.51
CA LYS A 117 -9.25 -14.90 -17.40
C LYS A 117 -10.44 -15.86 -17.45
N GLY A 118 -11.55 -15.53 -16.79
CA GLY A 118 -12.74 -16.38 -16.70
C GLY A 118 -12.70 -17.40 -15.55
N ILE A 119 -11.64 -17.43 -14.76
CA ILE A 119 -11.48 -18.37 -13.64
C ILE A 119 -12.23 -17.81 -12.42
N THR A 120 -13.35 -18.45 -12.05
CA THR A 120 -14.25 -18.02 -10.97
C THR A 120 -14.42 -19.11 -9.92
N GLY A 121 -15.02 -18.78 -8.76
CA GLY A 121 -15.20 -19.74 -7.68
C GLY A 121 -13.89 -20.23 -7.04
N ILE A 122 -12.89 -19.35 -6.92
CA ILE A 122 -11.54 -19.67 -6.42
C ILE A 122 -11.61 -20.12 -4.95
N LEU A 123 -11.10 -21.32 -4.67
CA LEU A 123 -10.96 -21.95 -3.36
C LEU A 123 -9.50 -22.00 -2.87
N GLY A 124 -8.54 -21.90 -3.78
CA GLY A 124 -7.13 -21.87 -3.43
C GLY A 124 -6.29 -21.54 -4.65
N ALA A 125 -5.07 -21.05 -4.41
CA ALA A 125 -4.10 -20.85 -5.47
C ALA A 125 -2.69 -21.17 -4.94
N LYS A 126 -1.89 -21.87 -5.74
CA LYS A 126 -0.53 -22.25 -5.38
C LYS A 126 0.39 -22.13 -6.58
N ASN A 127 1.53 -21.48 -6.39
CA ASN A 127 2.59 -21.44 -7.38
C ASN A 127 3.33 -22.80 -7.45
N ASP A 128 3.34 -23.40 -8.63
CA ASP A 128 4.10 -24.59 -8.99
C ASP A 128 5.07 -24.22 -10.12
N ASN A 129 6.28 -23.82 -9.73
CA ASN A 129 7.39 -23.50 -10.65
C ASN A 129 7.03 -22.50 -11.77
N GLY A 130 6.27 -21.45 -11.45
CA GLY A 130 5.87 -20.42 -12.42
C GLY A 130 4.51 -20.67 -13.07
N THR A 131 3.89 -21.82 -12.83
CA THR A 131 2.49 -22.10 -13.16
C THR A 131 1.64 -21.95 -11.90
N LEU A 132 0.63 -21.09 -11.94
CA LEU A 132 -0.33 -20.96 -10.85
C LEU A 132 -1.41 -22.03 -11.02
N ARG A 133 -1.45 -22.99 -10.09
CA ARG A 133 -2.56 -23.94 -9.97
C ARG A 133 -3.66 -23.31 -9.11
N ILE A 134 -4.88 -23.31 -9.62
CA ILE A 134 -6.02 -22.65 -9.00
C ILE A 134 -7.10 -23.70 -8.76
N GLU A 135 -7.39 -23.96 -7.49
CA GLU A 135 -8.52 -24.80 -7.10
C GLU A 135 -9.79 -23.97 -7.18
N THR A 136 -10.80 -24.44 -7.90
CA THR A 136 -12.11 -23.78 -8.04
C THR A 136 -13.25 -24.70 -7.66
N LEU A 137 -14.44 -24.14 -7.45
CA LEU A 137 -15.68 -24.91 -7.31
C LEU A 137 -15.99 -25.83 -8.51
N TYR A 138 -15.35 -25.60 -9.66
CA TYR A 138 -15.62 -26.31 -10.91
C TYR A 138 -14.49 -27.25 -11.34
N GLY A 139 -13.41 -27.34 -10.55
CA GLY A 139 -12.22 -28.14 -10.87
C GLY A 139 -10.91 -27.36 -10.70
N GLU A 140 -9.82 -27.95 -11.18
CA GLU A 140 -8.50 -27.31 -11.20
C GLU A 140 -8.32 -26.55 -12.51
N GLU A 141 -7.93 -25.28 -12.40
CA GLU A 141 -7.55 -24.42 -13.52
C GLU A 141 -6.08 -24.02 -13.38
N THR A 142 -5.45 -23.64 -14.49
CA THR A 142 -4.05 -23.17 -14.45
C THR A 142 -3.84 -21.92 -15.29
N MET A 143 -2.91 -21.08 -14.86
CA MET A 143 -2.45 -19.93 -15.63
C MET A 143 -0.99 -19.60 -15.30
N PRO A 144 -0.27 -18.82 -16.13
CA PRO A 144 1.07 -18.38 -15.78
C PRO A 144 1.07 -17.51 -14.52
N TYR A 145 1.95 -17.78 -13.55
CA TYR A 145 1.98 -17.11 -12.25
C TYR A 145 2.13 -15.59 -12.40
N TYR A 146 2.99 -15.14 -13.32
CA TYR A 146 3.24 -13.72 -13.54
C TYR A 146 1.99 -12.94 -13.99
N GLU A 147 1.02 -13.59 -14.64
CA GLU A 147 -0.22 -12.94 -15.10
C GLU A 147 -1.18 -12.64 -13.95
N ALA A 148 -1.02 -13.31 -12.81
CA ALA A 148 -1.83 -13.10 -11.61
C ALA A 148 -1.16 -12.17 -10.58
N VAL A 149 0.08 -11.72 -10.82
CA VAL A 149 0.81 -10.86 -9.87
C VAL A 149 0.14 -9.48 -9.77
N SER A 150 -0.03 -8.99 -8.56
CA SER A 150 -0.58 -7.67 -8.29
C SER A 150 0.29 -6.55 -8.86
N VAL A 151 -0.35 -5.48 -9.35
CA VAL A 151 0.32 -4.36 -10.03
C VAL A 151 1.44 -3.72 -9.19
N LYS A 152 1.26 -3.66 -7.87
CA LYS A 152 2.28 -3.12 -6.95
C LYS A 152 3.53 -4.00 -6.83
N CYS A 153 3.39 -5.30 -7.09
CA CYS A 153 4.50 -6.25 -7.07
C CYS A 153 5.20 -6.34 -8.44
N GLU A 154 4.47 -6.13 -9.54
CA GLU A 154 5.05 -6.05 -10.90
C GLU A 154 6.07 -4.93 -11.02
N SER A 155 5.78 -3.78 -10.39
CA SER A 155 6.66 -2.60 -10.40
C SER A 155 7.37 -2.38 -9.06
N CYS A 156 7.68 -3.47 -8.34
CA CYS A 156 8.28 -3.40 -7.01
C CYS A 156 9.62 -2.65 -7.04
N LYS A 157 9.79 -1.67 -6.14
CA LYS A 157 11.00 -0.85 -6.04
C LYS A 157 12.11 -1.43 -5.16
N SER A 158 11.75 -2.32 -4.23
CA SER A 158 12.69 -2.75 -3.19
C SER A 158 12.18 -4.01 -2.49
N LYS A 159 13.10 -4.94 -2.22
CA LYS A 159 12.94 -6.03 -1.27
C LYS A 159 13.67 -5.77 0.06
N LYS A 160 14.36 -4.64 0.16
CA LYS A 160 15.07 -4.21 1.37
C LYS A 160 14.10 -3.70 2.42
N HIS A 161 14.26 -4.17 3.65
CA HIS A 161 13.51 -3.67 4.80
C HIS A 161 14.20 -2.42 5.36
N MET A 162 13.40 -1.41 5.73
CA MET A 162 13.94 -0.17 6.32
C MET A 162 13.99 -0.21 7.85
N VAL A 163 13.31 -1.18 8.48
CA VAL A 163 13.29 -1.38 9.93
C VAL A 163 12.79 -2.77 10.30
N TYR A 164 13.45 -3.39 11.27
CA TYR A 164 13.01 -4.58 11.98
C TYR A 164 13.82 -4.74 13.27
N ASP A 165 13.28 -5.49 14.23
CA ASP A 165 13.98 -5.99 15.41
C ASP A 165 14.56 -7.39 15.16
N GLU A 166 13.87 -8.19 14.33
CA GLU A 166 14.25 -9.53 13.90
C GLU A 166 13.89 -9.72 12.43
N LEU A 167 14.66 -10.51 11.68
CA LEU A 167 14.41 -10.80 10.27
C LEU A 167 14.15 -12.29 10.07
N MET A 168 13.05 -12.62 9.41
CA MET A 168 12.76 -13.97 8.94
C MET A 168 13.03 -14.09 7.44
N GLY A 169 13.94 -14.97 7.07
CA GLY A 169 14.42 -15.09 5.69
C GLY A 169 15.63 -14.21 5.44
N GLU A 170 15.86 -13.85 4.19
CA GLU A 170 17.03 -13.08 3.76
C GLU A 170 16.67 -11.61 3.53
N GLU A 171 17.64 -10.73 3.77
CA GLU A 171 17.49 -9.32 3.42
C GLU A 171 17.53 -9.17 1.89
N GLY A 172 16.60 -8.38 1.36
CA GLY A 172 16.54 -8.13 -0.07
C GLY A 172 17.23 -6.85 -0.48
N ASP A 173 17.46 -6.71 -1.79
CA ASP A 173 18.05 -5.50 -2.36
C ASP A 173 17.01 -4.46 -2.80
N ILE A 174 17.48 -3.23 -3.00
CA ILE A 174 16.76 -2.23 -3.78
C ILE A 174 16.79 -2.66 -5.24
N LEU A 175 15.66 -2.63 -5.92
CA LEU A 175 15.53 -3.13 -7.28
C LEU A 175 15.50 -1.98 -8.29
N GLN A 176 16.03 -2.23 -9.48
CA GLN A 176 15.63 -1.42 -10.62
C GLN A 176 14.14 -1.61 -10.88
N SER A 177 13.43 -0.50 -11.03
CA SER A 177 11.98 -0.50 -11.07
C SER A 177 11.48 0.39 -12.17
N ASN A 178 10.55 -0.16 -12.94
CA ASN A 178 9.81 0.51 -14.00
C ASN A 178 8.54 1.19 -13.48
N ARG A 179 8.52 1.57 -12.19
CA ARG A 179 7.33 2.14 -11.54
C ARG A 179 6.80 3.42 -12.21
N PHE A 180 7.65 4.15 -12.92
CA PHE A 180 7.30 5.41 -13.58
C PHE A 180 6.94 5.29 -15.06
N ASP A 181 7.11 4.13 -15.71
CA ASP A 181 6.86 3.96 -17.15
C ASP A 181 5.46 4.41 -17.59
N MET A 182 4.42 4.06 -16.82
CA MET A 182 3.06 4.48 -17.14
C MET A 182 2.85 5.98 -16.90
N VAL A 183 3.56 6.58 -15.94
CA VAL A 183 3.54 8.04 -15.74
C VAL A 183 4.18 8.74 -16.95
N GLU A 184 5.31 8.24 -17.44
CA GLU A 184 5.96 8.74 -18.65
C GLU A 184 5.08 8.61 -19.87
N LYS A 185 4.38 7.49 -20.02
CA LYS A 185 3.40 7.31 -21.10
C LYS A 185 2.28 8.35 -21.01
N LEU A 186 1.76 8.65 -19.82
CA LEU A 186 0.74 9.70 -19.63
C LEU A 186 1.29 11.11 -19.86
N GLU A 187 2.55 11.36 -19.51
CA GLU A 187 3.19 12.66 -19.74
C GLU A 187 3.39 12.95 -21.23
N ASN A 188 3.67 11.94 -22.04
CA ASN A 188 3.82 12.04 -23.50
C ASN A 188 2.49 12.03 -24.28
N MET A 189 1.34 11.95 -23.60
CA MET A 189 0.03 12.13 -24.23
C MET A 189 -0.26 13.61 -24.44
N THR A 190 -1.04 13.94 -25.47
CA THR A 190 -1.58 15.30 -25.60
C THR A 190 -2.42 15.68 -24.38
N ALA A 191 -2.59 16.98 -24.13
CA ALA A 191 -3.40 17.46 -23.01
C ALA A 191 -4.82 16.86 -23.02
N GLN A 192 -5.42 16.71 -24.21
CA GLN A 192 -6.75 16.13 -24.38
C GLN A 192 -6.77 14.63 -24.08
N GLU A 193 -5.84 13.84 -24.64
CA GLU A 193 -5.76 12.39 -24.38
C GLU A 193 -5.53 12.09 -22.89
N ARG A 194 -4.64 12.86 -22.25
CA ARG A 194 -4.38 12.73 -20.82
C ARG A 194 -5.60 13.10 -19.99
N TYR A 195 -6.34 14.14 -20.38
CA TYR A 195 -7.59 14.53 -19.74
C TYR A 195 -8.64 13.42 -19.86
N ASP A 196 -8.82 12.87 -21.06
CA ASP A 196 -9.79 11.81 -21.33
C ASP A 196 -9.47 10.53 -20.57
N PHE A 197 -8.19 10.15 -20.50
CA PHE A 197 -7.73 9.03 -19.66
C PHE A 197 -8.16 9.21 -18.20
N TRP A 198 -7.88 10.38 -17.59
CA TRP A 198 -8.25 10.62 -16.20
C TRP A 198 -9.76 10.70 -16.00
N ARG A 199 -10.51 11.31 -16.93
CA ARG A 199 -11.97 11.30 -16.87
C ARG A 199 -12.54 9.89 -16.93
N GLU A 200 -12.02 9.03 -17.81
CA GLU A 200 -12.42 7.63 -17.89
C GLU A 200 -12.11 6.87 -16.59
N GLN A 201 -10.93 7.05 -15.99
CA GLN A 201 -10.58 6.34 -14.76
C GLN A 201 -11.31 6.88 -13.53
N LEU A 202 -11.38 8.20 -13.35
CA LEU A 202 -11.89 8.81 -12.12
C LEU A 202 -13.43 8.84 -12.06
N SER A 203 -14.13 8.87 -13.20
CA SER A 203 -15.60 8.77 -13.26
C SER A 203 -16.15 7.45 -12.72
N LYS A 204 -15.33 6.39 -12.67
CA LYS A 204 -15.69 5.10 -12.06
C LYS A 204 -15.79 5.20 -10.53
N CYS A 205 -15.30 6.28 -9.91
CA CYS A 205 -15.18 6.36 -8.45
C CYS A 205 -16.53 6.48 -7.74
N ILE A 206 -16.89 5.44 -6.99
CA ILE A 206 -18.11 5.40 -6.16
C ILE A 206 -17.95 6.03 -4.77
N ARG A 207 -16.84 6.76 -4.52
CA ARG A 207 -16.55 7.43 -3.23
C ARG A 207 -16.71 6.54 -1.98
N CYS A 208 -16.38 5.25 -2.08
CA CYS A 208 -16.40 4.32 -0.95
C CYS A 208 -15.31 4.58 0.11
N ASN A 209 -14.35 5.48 -0.17
CA ASN A 209 -13.23 5.85 0.69
C ASN A 209 -12.27 4.71 1.10
N ALA A 210 -12.38 3.52 0.52
CA ALA A 210 -11.47 2.40 0.81
C ALA A 210 -10.00 2.79 0.61
N CYS A 211 -9.68 3.47 -0.50
CA CYS A 211 -8.32 3.91 -0.82
C CYS A 211 -7.75 4.90 0.21
N ARG A 212 -8.58 5.75 0.81
CA ARG A 212 -8.21 6.64 1.92
C ARG A 212 -8.05 5.85 3.21
N ASN A 213 -9.00 4.98 3.52
CA ASN A 213 -9.04 4.26 4.78
C ASN A 213 -7.90 3.26 4.93
N VAL A 214 -7.41 2.64 3.85
CA VAL A 214 -6.25 1.74 3.90
C VAL A 214 -4.89 2.47 3.87
N CYS A 215 -4.83 3.70 3.33
CA CYS A 215 -3.56 4.36 3.03
C CYS A 215 -2.80 4.78 4.30
N PRO A 216 -1.55 4.32 4.52
CA PRO A 216 -0.75 4.71 5.69
C PRO A 216 -0.51 6.22 5.79
N ALA A 217 -0.27 6.91 4.67
CA ALA A 217 -0.07 8.37 4.67
C ALA A 217 -1.35 9.17 4.99
N CYS A 218 -2.55 8.58 4.85
CA CYS A 218 -3.81 9.20 5.27
C CYS A 218 -4.06 8.94 6.77
N SER A 219 -3.27 9.58 7.63
CA SER A 219 -3.21 9.37 9.09
C SER A 219 -3.71 10.57 9.92
N CYS A 220 -4.21 11.62 9.25
CA CYS A 220 -4.67 12.87 9.89
C CYS A 220 -5.77 12.62 10.92
N GLU A 221 -5.76 13.40 12.01
CA GLU A 221 -6.81 13.34 13.05
C GLU A 221 -8.10 14.05 12.63
N LYS A 222 -7.94 15.12 11.85
CA LYS A 222 -9.04 15.83 11.21
C LYS A 222 -8.84 15.75 9.70
N CYS A 223 -9.84 15.26 8.99
CA CYS A 223 -9.80 15.11 7.54
C CYS A 223 -10.83 16.03 6.91
N ILE A 224 -10.44 16.74 5.85
CA ILE A 224 -11.36 17.57 5.06
C ILE A 224 -12.53 16.73 4.54
N PHE A 225 -12.28 15.48 4.13
CA PHE A 225 -13.32 14.58 3.62
C PHE A 225 -14.27 14.03 4.68
N ASP A 226 -14.03 14.30 5.97
CA ASP A 226 -14.97 13.98 7.06
C ASP A 226 -15.54 15.26 7.71
N ASN A 227 -15.26 16.44 7.15
CA ASN A 227 -15.72 17.72 7.70
C ASN A 227 -16.93 18.25 6.91
N PRO A 228 -18.15 18.25 7.48
CA PRO A 228 -19.35 18.79 6.84
C PRO A 228 -19.25 20.24 6.40
N ASP A 229 -18.36 21.02 7.02
CA ASP A 229 -18.17 22.43 6.67
C ASP A 229 -17.16 22.62 5.52
N SER A 230 -16.64 21.53 4.94
CA SER A 230 -15.59 21.62 3.91
C SER A 230 -16.13 21.80 2.49
N GLY A 231 -17.36 21.38 2.22
CA GLY A 231 -17.90 21.26 0.86
C GLY A 231 -17.31 20.09 0.06
N PHE A 232 -16.48 19.24 0.68
CA PHE A 232 -15.81 18.10 0.05
C PHE A 232 -16.07 16.76 0.77
N GLU A 233 -16.88 16.77 1.83
CA GLU A 233 -17.30 15.59 2.60
C GLU A 233 -18.30 14.69 1.86
N ASN A 234 -18.83 15.16 0.72
CA ASN A 234 -19.91 14.51 0.00
C ASN A 234 -19.54 13.06 -0.41
N LYS A 235 -20.48 12.14 -0.15
CA LYS A 235 -20.38 10.72 -0.52
C LYS A 235 -20.73 10.44 -1.98
N ALA A 236 -21.21 11.44 -2.71
CA ALA A 236 -21.44 11.41 -4.14
C ALA A 236 -20.96 12.74 -4.70
N ALA A 237 -20.34 12.73 -5.87
CA ALA A 237 -19.99 13.98 -6.54
C ALA A 237 -21.27 14.67 -7.02
N VAL A 238 -21.44 15.95 -6.69
CA VAL A 238 -22.58 16.74 -7.15
C VAL A 238 -22.41 17.11 -8.64
N ASP A 239 -21.17 17.18 -9.12
CA ASP A 239 -20.83 17.41 -10.52
C ASP A 239 -19.45 16.81 -10.92
N SER A 240 -19.11 16.94 -12.20
CA SER A 240 -17.85 16.46 -12.77
C SER A 240 -16.59 17.13 -12.18
N PHE A 241 -16.72 18.32 -11.60
CA PHE A 241 -15.62 19.05 -10.98
C PHE A 241 -15.31 18.44 -9.60
N GLU A 242 -16.34 18.20 -8.79
CA GLU A 242 -16.21 17.52 -7.50
C GLU A 242 -15.64 16.09 -7.66
N GLU A 243 -16.02 15.34 -8.69
CA GLU A 243 -15.46 14.00 -9.01
C GLU A 243 -13.92 14.01 -9.02
N ASN A 244 -13.34 15.06 -9.61
CA ASN A 244 -11.89 15.19 -9.78
C ASN A 244 -11.20 15.70 -8.51
N MET A 245 -11.83 16.62 -7.76
CA MET A 245 -11.19 17.29 -6.63
C MET A 245 -10.74 16.33 -5.52
N PHE A 246 -11.52 15.30 -5.17
CA PHE A 246 -11.10 14.33 -4.14
C PHE A 246 -9.79 13.65 -4.48
N HIS A 247 -9.63 13.20 -5.72
CA HIS A 247 -8.45 12.48 -6.16
C HIS A 247 -7.21 13.37 -6.16
N ILE A 248 -7.36 14.62 -6.65
CA ILE A 248 -6.28 15.61 -6.70
C ILE A 248 -5.90 16.07 -5.29
N ILE A 249 -6.87 16.51 -4.48
CA ILE A 249 -6.66 16.93 -3.09
C ILE A 249 -5.97 15.82 -2.31
N ARG A 250 -6.46 14.57 -2.41
CA ARG A 250 -5.88 13.45 -1.69
C ARG A 250 -4.45 13.15 -2.14
N ALA A 251 -4.18 13.13 -3.45
CA ALA A 251 -2.84 12.88 -3.98
C ALA A 251 -1.85 13.98 -3.54
N PHE A 252 -2.30 15.23 -3.51
CA PHE A 252 -1.52 16.36 -3.00
C PHE A 252 -1.25 16.27 -1.49
N HIS A 253 -2.26 15.93 -0.67
CA HIS A 253 -2.11 15.77 0.79
C HIS A 253 -1.08 14.71 1.21
N VAL A 254 -0.80 13.74 0.35
CA VAL A 254 0.20 12.69 0.60
C VAL A 254 1.49 12.88 -0.20
N ALA A 255 1.63 13.97 -0.97
CA ALA A 255 2.86 14.29 -1.67
C ALA A 255 4.01 14.46 -0.65
N GLY A 256 5.17 13.86 -0.94
CA GLY A 256 6.29 13.78 0.01
C GLY A 256 6.12 12.80 1.18
N ARG A 257 4.93 12.18 1.32
CA ARG A 257 4.61 11.19 2.38
C ARG A 257 4.23 9.83 1.81
N CYS A 258 3.88 9.74 0.53
CA CYS A 258 3.50 8.48 -0.11
C CYS A 258 4.70 7.55 -0.27
N THR A 259 4.63 6.37 0.35
CA THR A 259 5.66 5.34 0.27
C THR A 259 5.55 4.45 -0.97
N ASP A 260 4.64 4.75 -1.89
CA ASP A 260 4.38 3.94 -3.10
C ASP A 260 4.05 2.47 -2.80
N CYS A 261 3.28 2.22 -1.73
CA CYS A 261 2.87 0.87 -1.32
C CYS A 261 1.71 0.28 -2.15
N GLY A 262 1.08 1.08 -3.02
CA GLY A 262 0.03 0.63 -3.95
C GLY A 262 -1.33 0.31 -3.33
N GLU A 263 -1.50 0.40 -2.00
CA GLU A 263 -2.75 0.02 -1.32
C GLU A 263 -3.98 0.76 -1.83
N CYS A 264 -3.83 2.02 -2.26
CA CYS A 264 -4.95 2.82 -2.75
C CYS A 264 -5.58 2.26 -4.03
N SER A 265 -4.79 1.62 -4.90
CA SER A 265 -5.30 0.93 -6.09
C SER A 265 -5.74 -0.48 -5.76
N ARG A 266 -5.01 -1.19 -4.90
CA ARG A 266 -5.34 -2.57 -4.49
C ARG A 266 -6.76 -2.69 -3.93
N VAL A 267 -7.19 -1.75 -3.09
CA VAL A 267 -8.52 -1.82 -2.44
C VAL A 267 -9.62 -1.15 -3.25
N CYS A 268 -9.34 -0.64 -4.45
CA CYS A 268 -10.35 0.05 -5.24
C CYS A 268 -11.26 -0.98 -5.91
N PRO A 269 -12.55 -1.07 -5.56
CA PRO A 269 -13.46 -2.05 -6.19
C PRO A 269 -13.77 -1.71 -7.65
N GLN A 270 -13.32 -0.55 -8.13
CA GLN A 270 -13.50 -0.06 -9.50
C GLN A 270 -12.18 -0.09 -10.28
N ASN A 271 -11.13 -0.71 -9.72
CA ASN A 271 -9.82 -0.89 -10.34
C ASN A 271 -9.16 0.43 -10.81
N ILE A 272 -9.41 1.53 -10.10
CA ILE A 272 -8.85 2.85 -10.46
C ILE A 272 -7.34 2.87 -10.13
N PRO A 273 -6.47 3.24 -11.08
CA PRO A 273 -5.02 3.24 -10.91
C PRO A 273 -4.52 4.49 -10.13
N LEU A 274 -5.10 4.76 -8.96
CA LEU A 274 -4.75 5.88 -8.07
C LEU A 274 -3.26 5.98 -7.71
N HIS A 275 -2.51 4.88 -7.77
CA HIS A 275 -1.06 4.91 -7.58
C HIS A 275 -0.35 5.78 -8.64
N LEU A 276 -0.89 5.90 -9.86
CA LEU A 276 -0.28 6.71 -10.93
C LEU A 276 -0.24 8.21 -10.57
N LEU A 277 -1.29 8.75 -9.93
CA LEU A 277 -1.28 10.14 -9.43
C LEU A 277 -0.14 10.34 -8.42
N ASN A 278 -0.02 9.41 -7.48
CA ASN A 278 1.01 9.50 -6.45
C ASN A 278 2.42 9.33 -7.01
N ARG A 279 2.60 8.44 -8.00
CA ARG A 279 3.89 8.25 -8.68
C ARG A 279 4.28 9.47 -9.51
N LYS A 280 3.31 10.17 -10.13
CA LYS A 280 3.56 11.47 -10.77
C LYS A 280 4.11 12.48 -9.75
N PHE A 281 3.48 12.62 -8.59
CA PHE A 281 4.02 13.49 -7.53
C PHE A 281 5.41 13.06 -7.04
N ILE A 282 5.65 11.76 -6.86
CA ILE A 282 6.98 11.25 -6.48
C ILE A 282 8.01 11.59 -7.56
N LYS A 283 7.68 11.37 -8.85
CA LYS A 283 8.58 11.65 -9.97
C LYS A 283 8.92 13.15 -10.05
N ASP A 284 7.93 14.03 -9.93
CA ASP A 284 8.19 15.47 -9.93
C ASP A 284 8.99 15.92 -8.72
N ILE A 285 8.70 15.38 -7.53
CA ILE A 285 9.50 15.67 -6.33
C ILE A 285 10.96 15.29 -6.56
N ASN A 286 11.21 14.08 -7.08
CA ASN A 286 12.57 13.60 -7.36
C ASN A 286 13.31 14.48 -8.38
N ASN A 287 12.60 14.93 -9.43
CA ASN A 287 13.19 15.74 -10.49
C ASN A 287 13.45 17.18 -10.06
N LEU A 288 12.61 17.75 -9.19
CA LEU A 288 12.65 19.16 -8.81
C LEU A 288 13.45 19.42 -7.54
N TYR A 289 13.45 18.49 -6.59
CA TYR A 289 14.05 18.66 -5.26
C TYR A 289 15.11 17.59 -4.93
N GLY A 290 15.48 16.76 -5.90
CA GLY A 290 16.42 15.65 -5.73
C GLY A 290 15.75 14.35 -5.25
N GLU A 291 16.48 13.24 -5.37
CA GLU A 291 15.97 11.91 -5.04
C GLU A 291 15.45 11.84 -3.60
N TYR A 292 14.18 11.46 -3.44
CA TYR A 292 13.56 11.31 -2.13
C TYR A 292 12.65 10.09 -2.07
N GLN A 293 12.80 9.29 -1.02
CA GLN A 293 11.94 8.15 -0.76
C GLN A 293 11.30 8.24 0.63
N ALA A 294 10.02 8.58 0.66
CA ALA A 294 9.23 8.54 1.90
C ALA A 294 9.35 7.16 2.58
N GLY A 295 9.58 7.18 3.90
CA GLY A 295 9.76 5.99 4.72
C GLY A 295 11.12 5.28 4.64
N GLU A 296 12.09 5.80 3.88
CA GLU A 296 13.45 5.24 3.86
C GLU A 296 14.15 5.39 5.23
N ASP A 297 13.91 6.51 5.89
CA ASP A 297 14.35 6.80 7.25
C ASP A 297 13.20 7.44 8.06
N THR A 298 13.48 7.77 9.32
CA THR A 298 12.53 8.42 10.25
C THR A 298 12.84 9.89 10.56
N THR A 299 13.89 10.48 9.99
CA THR A 299 14.45 11.79 10.42
C THR A 299 14.52 12.84 9.31
N SER A 300 14.77 12.46 8.06
CA SER A 300 14.84 13.37 6.91
C SER A 300 13.51 14.05 6.68
N ARG A 301 13.53 15.37 6.48
CA ARG A 301 12.32 16.13 6.17
C ARG A 301 11.86 15.86 4.74
N ALA A 302 10.53 15.88 4.52
CA ALA A 302 9.98 15.77 3.18
C ALA A 302 10.30 17.04 2.36
N PRO A 303 10.53 16.93 1.05
CA PRO A 303 10.92 18.08 0.22
C PRO A 303 9.95 19.27 0.31
N LEU A 304 8.64 19.02 0.37
CA LEU A 304 7.62 20.08 0.49
C LEU A 304 7.63 20.84 1.82
N THR A 305 8.38 20.36 2.81
CA THR A 305 8.56 21.03 4.12
C THR A 305 10.03 21.28 4.44
N ASN A 306 10.91 21.18 3.44
CA ASN A 306 12.35 21.32 3.58
C ASN A 306 12.92 22.25 2.50
N TYR A 307 12.69 23.54 2.69
CA TYR A 307 13.14 24.58 1.76
C TYR A 307 14.67 24.67 1.68
N THR A 308 15.19 24.79 0.45
CA THR A 308 16.57 25.17 0.15
C THR A 308 16.61 26.32 -0.86
N THR A 309 17.70 27.10 -0.88
CA THR A 309 17.86 28.18 -1.86
C THR A 309 18.08 27.70 -3.29
N ASP A 310 18.37 26.40 -3.46
CA ASP A 310 18.56 25.75 -4.76
C ASP A 310 17.25 25.13 -5.30
N ASP A 311 16.15 25.22 -4.53
CA ASP A 311 14.83 24.73 -4.95
C ASP A 311 14.35 25.44 -6.22
N CYS A 312 13.64 24.72 -7.09
CA CYS A 312 13.14 25.29 -8.33
C CYS A 312 12.16 26.46 -8.10
N GLU A 313 12.31 27.52 -8.90
CA GLU A 313 11.35 28.62 -8.90
C GLU A 313 9.97 28.17 -9.42
N PRO A 314 8.85 28.71 -8.89
CA PRO A 314 7.50 28.34 -9.32
C PRO A 314 7.23 28.51 -10.84
N SER A 315 8.02 29.32 -11.55
CA SER A 315 7.91 29.51 -13.00
C SER A 315 8.08 28.20 -13.79
N ILE A 316 8.77 27.21 -13.21
CA ILE A 316 8.99 25.89 -13.83
C ILE A 316 7.68 25.17 -14.17
N VAL A 317 6.59 25.46 -13.46
CA VAL A 317 5.26 24.89 -13.73
C VAL A 317 4.72 25.39 -15.07
N HIS A 318 5.00 26.64 -15.42
CA HIS A 318 4.63 27.20 -16.71
C HIS A 318 5.57 26.70 -17.81
N GLU A 319 6.88 26.65 -17.55
CA GLU A 319 7.89 26.23 -18.53
C GLU A 319 7.76 24.75 -18.93
N ARG A 320 7.44 23.85 -17.98
CA ARG A 320 7.18 22.42 -18.26
C ARG A 320 5.76 22.14 -18.79
N GLY A 321 4.86 23.12 -18.70
CA GLY A 321 3.46 23.01 -19.10
C GLY A 321 3.15 23.52 -20.51
N VAL A 322 4.15 24.06 -21.22
CA VAL A 322 4.01 24.49 -22.62
C VAL A 322 4.35 23.32 -23.56
N GLU A 323 3.34 22.53 -23.88
CA GLU A 323 3.21 21.80 -25.14
C GLU A 323 1.83 22.07 -25.74
#